data_AF-A0A9R0VU65-F1
#
_entry.id   AF-A0A9R0VU65-F1
#
_cell.length_a   1.000
_cell.length_b   1.000
_cell.length_c   1.000
_cell.angle_alpha   90.00
_cell.angle_beta   90.00
_cell.angle_gamma   90.00
#
_symmetry.space_group_name_H-M   'P 1'
#
loop_
_entity.id
_entity.type
_entity.pdbx_description
1 polymer ?
#
loop_
_entity_poly.entity_id
_entity_poly.type
_entity_poly.pdbx_seq_one_letter_code
_entity_poly.pdbx_strand_id
1 'polypeptide(L)'
;MRFEAIKLLEPSHVDMLCRMYNIDDGLVVREVSKGSNAEICGIQKGDLIECIKGKCISTTIQLENLLMSICKGPSDSKNGRNTEVHISVGLFQTLKKCRRTVELTATVSDLGEVIARGTRLLF
;
A
#
# COMPACT_ATOMS: atom_id res chain seq x y z
N MET A 1 -9.25 1.37 1.84
CA MET A 1 -8.31 0.80 2.84
C MET A 1 -7.89 1.90 3.80
N ARG A 2 -7.56 1.57 5.05
CA ARG A 2 -7.12 2.55 6.05
C ARG A 2 -5.79 2.12 6.67
N PHE A 3 -4.90 3.09 6.89
CA PHE A 3 -3.56 2.88 7.43
C PHE A 3 -3.31 3.77 8.65
N GLU A 4 -2.36 3.37 9.47
CA GLU A 4 -1.84 4.16 10.58
C GLU A 4 -0.33 4.01 10.65
N ALA A 5 0.39 5.11 10.81
CA ALA A 5 1.84 5.05 10.93
C ALA A 5 2.26 4.39 12.25
N ILE A 6 3.32 3.58 12.22
CA ILE A 6 3.87 2.94 13.44
C ILE A 6 4.18 3.99 14.51
N LYS A 7 4.67 5.16 14.09
CA LYS A 7 5.00 6.29 14.98
C LYS A 7 3.81 6.86 15.76
N LEU A 8 2.58 6.50 15.39
CA LEU A 8 1.35 6.90 16.07
C LEU A 8 0.80 5.81 17.01
N LEU A 9 1.43 4.64 17.05
CA LEU A 9 1.07 3.57 17.97
C LEU A 9 1.58 3.85 19.39
N GLU A 10 1.01 3.16 20.37
CA GLU A 10 1.53 3.15 21.74
C GLU A 10 3.02 2.75 21.77
N PRO A 11 3.86 3.41 22.60
CA PRO A 11 5.30 3.15 22.65
C PRO A 11 5.68 1.68 22.89
N SER A 12 4.88 0.94 23.66
CA SER A 12 5.10 -0.48 23.91
C SER A 12 4.96 -1.34 22.65
N HIS A 13 4.03 -1.00 21.74
CA HIS A 13 3.89 -1.70 20.46
C HIS A 13 5.05 -1.38 19.52
N VAL A 14 5.50 -0.11 19.50
CA VAL A 14 6.66 0.29 18.70
C VAL A 14 7.93 -0.40 19.18
N ASP A 15 8.18 -0.43 20.50
CA ASP A 15 9.33 -1.12 21.09
C ASP A 15 9.29 -2.62 20.78
N MET A 16 8.12 -3.26 20.88
CA MET A 16 7.93 -4.67 20.50
C MET A 16 8.29 -4.92 19.03
N LEU A 17 7.75 -4.11 18.10
CA LEU A 17 8.01 -4.26 16.67
C LEU A 17 9.50 -4.09 16.34
N CYS A 18 10.13 -3.09 16.94
CA CYS A 18 11.54 -2.80 16.76
C CYS A 18 12.41 -3.95 17.28
N ARG A 19 12.23 -4.37 18.54
CA ARG A 19 13.08 -5.39 19.17
C ARG A 19 12.88 -6.79 18.61
N MET A 20 11.65 -7.16 18.28
CA MET A 20 11.34 -8.53 17.87
C MET A 20 11.51 -8.74 16.36
N TYR A 21 11.26 -7.72 15.55
CA TYR A 21 11.16 -7.87 14.09
C TYR A 21 12.04 -6.90 13.31
N ASN A 22 12.78 -6.02 13.99
CA ASN A 22 13.58 -4.96 13.39
C ASN A 22 12.73 -4.08 12.47
N ILE A 23 11.59 -3.61 13.01
CA ILE A 23 10.64 -2.73 12.33
C ILE A 23 10.45 -1.47 13.18
N ASP A 24 11.04 -0.36 12.74
CA ASP A 24 10.95 0.96 13.38
C ASP A 24 10.04 1.95 12.62
N ASP A 25 9.74 1.63 11.36
CA ASP A 25 9.01 2.50 10.43
C ASP A 25 8.10 1.69 9.50
N GLY A 26 6.99 2.30 9.06
CA GLY A 26 5.97 1.64 8.26
C GLY A 26 4.55 2.09 8.55
N LEU A 27 3.61 1.48 7.84
CA LEU A 27 2.18 1.71 7.97
C LEU A 27 1.45 0.42 8.36
N VAL A 28 0.75 0.42 9.50
CA VAL A 28 -0.13 -0.67 9.90
C VAL A 28 -1.44 -0.59 9.13
N VAL A 29 -1.86 -1.71 8.55
CA VAL A 29 -3.15 -1.86 7.88
C VAL A 29 -4.25 -1.93 8.95
N ARG A 30 -5.10 -0.92 9.01
CA ARG A 30 -6.23 -0.88 9.95
C ARG A 30 -7.48 -1.52 9.36
N GLU A 31 -7.71 -1.30 8.07
CA GLU A 31 -8.88 -1.80 7.37
C GLU A 31 -8.56 -2.16 5.91
N VAL A 32 -9.07 -3.31 5.48
CA VAL A 32 -9.02 -3.78 4.09
C VAL A 32 -10.44 -3.79 3.54
N SER A 33 -10.63 -3.21 2.37
CA SER A 33 -11.94 -3.18 1.72
C SER A 33 -12.26 -4.57 1.15
N LYS A 34 -13.46 -5.09 1.43
CA LYS A 34 -13.91 -6.39 0.92
C LYS A 34 -13.99 -6.39 -0.61
N GLY A 35 -13.52 -7.44 -1.25
CA GLY A 35 -13.43 -7.58 -2.70
C GLY A 35 -12.33 -6.75 -3.36
N SER A 36 -11.47 -6.08 -2.58
CA SER A 36 -10.35 -5.31 -3.13
C SER A 36 -9.18 -6.21 -3.54
N ASN A 37 -8.33 -5.71 -4.45
CA ASN A 37 -7.11 -6.41 -4.85
C ASN A 37 -6.22 -6.72 -3.65
N ALA A 38 -6.18 -5.85 -2.65
CA ALA A 38 -5.43 -6.11 -1.44
C ALA A 38 -5.99 -7.31 -0.65
N GLU A 39 -7.31 -7.43 -0.50
CA GLU A 39 -7.93 -8.61 0.13
C GLU A 39 -7.63 -9.88 -0.66
N ILE A 40 -7.81 -9.84 -1.99
CA ILE A 40 -7.58 -10.97 -2.89
C ILE A 40 -6.11 -11.44 -2.82
N CYS A 41 -5.18 -10.51 -2.72
CA CYS A 41 -3.76 -10.81 -2.56
C CYS A 41 -3.37 -11.24 -1.13
N GLY A 42 -4.32 -11.25 -0.21
CA GLY A 42 -4.15 -11.74 1.16
C GLY A 42 -3.54 -10.73 2.12
N ILE A 43 -3.63 -9.44 1.84
CA ILE A 43 -3.34 -8.37 2.81
C ILE A 43 -4.50 -8.28 3.80
N GLN A 44 -4.19 -8.21 5.09
CA GLN A 44 -5.18 -8.24 6.15
C GLN A 44 -4.96 -7.12 7.16
N LYS A 45 -5.98 -6.85 7.97
CA LYS A 45 -5.87 -5.95 9.13
C LYS A 45 -4.75 -6.45 10.07
N GLY A 46 -3.87 -5.55 10.46
CA GLY A 46 -2.73 -5.82 11.33
C GLY A 46 -1.43 -6.14 10.59
N ASP A 47 -1.48 -6.38 9.27
CA ASP A 47 -0.26 -6.40 8.46
C ASP A 47 0.41 -5.02 8.45
N LEU A 48 1.70 -5.00 8.17
CA LEU A 48 2.50 -3.78 8.21
C LEU A 48 3.19 -3.58 6.85
N ILE A 49 2.93 -2.45 6.20
CA ILE A 49 3.53 -2.07 4.93
C ILE A 49 4.83 -1.35 5.21
N GLU A 50 5.94 -1.90 4.73
CA GLU A 50 7.29 -1.34 4.88
C GLU A 50 7.68 -0.53 3.63
N CYS A 51 7.31 -0.99 2.43
CA CYS A 51 7.70 -0.34 1.19
C CYS A 51 6.71 -0.53 0.04
N ILE A 52 6.74 0.39 -0.93
CA ILE A 52 5.98 0.29 -2.18
C ILE A 52 6.89 0.63 -3.35
N LYS A 53 6.86 -0.20 -4.39
CA LYS A 53 7.79 -0.16 -5.54
C LYS A 53 9.26 -0.04 -5.09
N GLY A 54 9.61 -0.76 -4.03
CA GLY A 54 10.95 -0.75 -3.44
C GLY A 54 11.32 0.50 -2.64
N LYS A 55 10.43 1.50 -2.54
CA LYS A 55 10.65 2.70 -1.72
C LYS A 55 10.02 2.52 -0.33
N CYS A 56 10.82 2.68 0.72
CA CYS A 56 10.33 2.62 2.09
C CYS A 56 9.33 3.73 2.36
N ILE A 57 8.28 3.43 3.13
CA ILE A 57 7.26 4.39 3.52
C ILE A 57 7.09 4.39 5.04
N SER A 58 6.88 5.58 5.60
CA SER A 58 6.68 5.78 7.04
C SER A 58 5.39 6.54 7.34
N THR A 59 4.83 7.23 6.35
CA THR A 59 3.66 8.11 6.53
C THR A 59 2.65 7.91 5.40
N THR A 60 1.38 8.21 5.68
CA THR A 60 0.31 8.19 4.68
C THR A 60 0.55 9.21 3.57
N ILE A 61 1.17 10.35 3.88
CA ILE A 61 1.57 11.37 2.90
C ILE A 61 2.58 10.81 1.90
N GLN A 62 3.59 10.06 2.35
CA GLN A 62 4.56 9.42 1.45
C GLN A 62 3.89 8.38 0.55
N LEU A 63 2.97 7.59 1.10
CA LEU A 63 2.15 6.65 0.36
C LEU A 63 1.35 7.36 -0.75
N GLU A 64 0.61 8.41 -0.41
CA GLU A 64 -0.20 9.20 -1.35
C GLU A 64 0.66 9.83 -2.45
N ASN A 65 1.79 10.44 -2.09
CA ASN A 65 2.72 11.00 -3.06
C ASN A 65 3.27 9.96 -4.03
N LEU A 66 3.58 8.76 -3.52
CA LEU A 66 4.05 7.66 -4.34
C LEU A 66 2.95 7.16 -5.29
N LEU A 67 1.72 7.00 -4.81
CA LEU A 67 0.57 6.65 -5.66
C LEU A 67 0.29 7.71 -6.73
N MET A 68 0.33 9.00 -6.38
CA MET A 68 0.20 10.09 -7.35
C MET A 68 1.31 10.04 -8.42
N SER A 69 2.55 9.75 -8.03
CA SER A 69 3.66 9.62 -8.98
C SER A 69 3.47 8.45 -9.95
N ILE A 70 2.78 7.39 -9.51
CA ILE A 70 2.47 6.23 -10.34
C ILE A 70 1.38 6.58 -11.36
N CYS A 71 0.38 7.37 -10.97
CA CYS A 71 -0.71 7.78 -11.85
C CYS A 71 -0.25 8.77 -12.93
N LYS A 72 0.79 9.57 -12.66
CA LYS A 72 1.41 10.51 -13.61
C LYS A 72 2.38 9.82 -14.58
N GLY A 73 1.97 8.71 -15.21
CA GLY A 73 2.79 7.98 -16.19
C GLY A 73 3.45 8.90 -17.25
N PRO A 74 4.50 8.44 -17.96
CA PRO A 74 5.25 9.28 -18.89
C PRO A 74 4.28 9.97 -19.84
N SER A 75 4.36 11.31 -19.90
CA SER A 75 3.49 12.18 -20.71
C SER A 75 3.66 11.92 -22.20
N ASP A 76 3.22 10.78 -22.70
CA ASP A 76 3.24 10.44 -24.12
C ASP A 76 2.26 9.30 -24.38
N SER A 77 0.96 9.56 -24.31
CA SER A 77 0.02 8.80 -25.15
C SER A 77 -1.28 9.54 -25.34
N LYS A 78 -1.44 10.04 -26.56
CA LYS A 78 -2.59 10.75 -27.10
C LYS A 78 -3.74 9.80 -27.46
N ASN A 79 -3.96 8.73 -26.69
CA ASN A 79 -4.89 7.67 -27.07
C ASN A 79 -5.56 7.09 -25.82
N GLY A 80 -6.86 7.30 -25.67
CA GLY A 80 -7.61 7.02 -24.44
C GLY A 80 -7.67 5.54 -24.09
N ARG A 81 -6.67 5.06 -23.35
CA ARG A 81 -6.52 3.65 -22.98
C ARG A 81 -6.15 3.60 -21.50
N ASN A 82 -7.09 3.05 -20.73
CA ASN A 82 -6.86 2.60 -19.37
C ASN A 82 -5.53 1.83 -19.28
N THR A 83 -4.60 2.35 -18.50
CA THR A 83 -3.29 1.73 -18.31
C THR A 83 -3.34 0.87 -17.05
N GLU A 84 -3.04 -0.41 -17.19
CA GLU A 84 -2.84 -1.29 -16.04
C GLU A 84 -1.46 -1.05 -15.44
N VAL A 85 -1.43 -0.77 -14.14
CA VAL A 85 -0.21 -0.52 -13.40
C VAL A 85 -0.04 -1.58 -12.32
N HIS A 86 1.13 -2.20 -12.31
CA HIS A 86 1.56 -3.10 -11.26
C HIS A 86 2.26 -2.32 -10.15
N ILE A 87 1.90 -2.62 -8.90
CA ILE A 87 2.37 -1.96 -7.70
C ILE A 87 2.86 -3.05 -6.74
N SER A 88 4.18 -3.20 -6.66
CA SER A 88 4.82 -4.06 -5.67
C SER A 88 4.68 -3.45 -4.27
N VAL A 89 4.17 -4.21 -3.32
CA VAL A 89 4.02 -3.83 -1.92
C VAL A 89 4.82 -4.79 -1.06
N GLY A 90 5.85 -4.30 -0.37
CA GLY A 90 6.58 -5.05 0.65
C GLY A 90 5.90 -4.88 2.00
N LEU A 91 5.51 -6.00 2.60
CA LEU A 91 4.81 -6.02 3.88
C LEU A 91 5.32 -7.11 4.81
N PHE A 92 5.19 -6.86 6.10
CA PHE A 92 5.36 -7.83 7.16
C PHE A 92 3.99 -8.38 7.58
N GLN A 93 3.81 -9.70 7.44
CA GLN A 93 2.60 -10.40 7.85
C GLN A 93 2.68 -10.70 9.35
N THR A 94 2.03 -9.90 10.18
CA THR A 94 2.16 -9.95 11.65
C THR A 94 1.77 -11.31 12.23
N LEU A 95 0.73 -11.95 11.66
CA LEU A 95 0.28 -13.28 12.11
C LEU A 95 1.25 -14.40 11.73
N LYS A 96 1.90 -14.31 10.57
CA LYS A 96 2.87 -15.31 10.09
C LYS A 96 4.31 -15.00 10.48
N LYS A 97 4.56 -13.80 10.99
CA LYS A 97 5.88 -13.27 11.34
C LYS A 97 6.89 -13.36 10.20
N CYS A 98 6.46 -13.03 8.98
CA CYS A 98 7.32 -13.09 7.80
C CYS A 98 7.14 -11.86 6.89
N ARG A 99 8.21 -11.49 6.20
CA ARG A 99 8.17 -10.46 5.14
C ARG A 99 7.73 -11.11 3.83
N ARG A 100 6.91 -10.39 3.09
CA ARG A 100 6.38 -10.80 1.79
C ARG A 100 6.24 -9.59 0.88
N THR A 101 6.54 -9.79 -0.40
CA THR A 101 6.16 -8.84 -1.45
C THR A 101 4.91 -9.34 -2.15
N VAL A 102 3.96 -8.43 -2.35
CA VAL A 102 2.69 -8.68 -3.03
C VAL A 102 2.56 -7.70 -4.19
N GLU A 103 2.17 -8.20 -5.36
CA GLU A 103 1.88 -7.36 -6.53
C GLU A 103 0.39 -7.01 -6.56
N LEU A 104 0.08 -5.73 -6.45
CA LEU A 104 -1.27 -5.20 -6.63
C LEU A 104 -1.41 -4.64 -8.05
N THR A 105 -2.51 -4.93 -8.73
CA THR A 105 -2.85 -4.27 -9.99
C THR A 105 -3.79 -3.10 -9.73
N ALA A 106 -3.63 -2.03 -10.49
CA ALA A 106 -4.53 -0.89 -10.49
C ALA A 106 -4.71 -0.41 -11.92
N THR A 107 -5.95 -0.14 -12.33
CA THR A 107 -6.22 0.45 -13.65
C THR A 107 -6.29 1.95 -13.47
N VAL A 108 -5.43 2.70 -14.15
CA VAL A 108 -5.47 4.18 -14.13
C VAL A 108 -6.14 4.65 -15.43
N SER A 109 -7.19 5.45 -15.31
CA SER A 109 -7.85 6.08 -16.45
C SER A 109 -7.03 7.28 -16.94
N ASP A 110 -7.30 7.74 -18.17
CA ASP A 110 -6.62 8.92 -18.75
C ASP A 110 -6.86 10.22 -17.97
N LEU A 111 -7.87 10.23 -17.09
CA LEU A 111 -8.18 11.34 -16.18
C LEU A 111 -7.41 11.25 -14.84
N GLY A 112 -6.53 10.24 -14.69
CA GLY A 112 -5.78 9.99 -13.46
C GLY A 112 -6.59 9.30 -12.36
N GLU A 113 -7.79 8.80 -12.67
CA GLU A 113 -8.62 8.08 -11.69
C GLU A 113 -8.16 6.62 -11.58
N VAL A 114 -7.97 6.15 -10.35
CA VAL A 114 -7.64 4.75 -10.07
C VAL A 114 -8.92 3.92 -10.02
N ILE A 115 -9.17 3.16 -11.07
CA ILE A 115 -10.26 2.18 -11.18
C ILE A 115 -9.74 0.83 -10.65
N ALA A 116 -9.97 0.56 -9.37
CA ALA A 116 -9.90 -0.81 -8.88
C ALA A 116 -11.19 -1.54 -9.30
N ARG A 117 -11.08 -2.67 -10.02
CA ARG A 117 -12.23 -3.54 -10.32
C ARG A 117 -12.81 -4.07 -9.00
N GLY A 118 -13.79 -3.37 -8.43
CA GLY A 118 -14.52 -3.80 -7.23
C GLY A 118 -14.94 -2.68 -6.30
N THR A 119 -14.23 -1.55 -6.27
CA THR A 119 -14.69 -0.36 -5.52
C THR A 119 -13.86 0.82 -5.98
N ARG A 120 -14.49 1.96 -6.28
CA ARG A 120 -13.78 3.24 -6.46
C ARG A 120 -12.82 3.41 -5.28
N LEU A 121 -11.53 3.55 -5.54
CA LEU A 121 -10.59 4.04 -4.54
C LEU A 121 -10.78 5.56 -4.46
N LEU A 122 -11.85 5.97 -3.78
CA LEU A 122 -11.91 7.30 -3.21
C LEU A 122 -11.03 7.24 -1.96
N PHE A 123 -9.92 7.96 -2.00
CA PHE A 123 -9.19 8.35 -0.79
C PHE A 123 -9.86 9.60 -0.22
#